data_AF-A0A937FFU5-F1
#
_entry.id   AF-A0A937FFU5-F1
#
_cell.length_a   1.000
_cell.length_b   1.000
_cell.length_c   1.000
_cell.angle_alpha   90.00
_cell.angle_beta   90.00
_cell.angle_gamma   90.00
#
_symmetry.space_group_name_H-M   'P 1'
#
loop_
_entity.id
_entity.type
_entity.pdbx_description
1 polymer ?
#
loop_
_entity_poly.entity_id
_entity_poly.type
_entity_poly.pdbx_seq_one_letter_code
_entity_poly.pdbx_strand_id
1 'polypeptide(L)'
;MSWIYEKNDDNTGRYVLGTVGEKPLICIGVNPSTAEPDMLDNTLESVVRISEANGFDSWIMLNVYPQRATDPEDMHDKRDNELVCENLLHIENIMKNKQPAIWAAWGTVITKRPYLLNCLYQIVDISKKYDCKWYNAGQVSKLGHPHHPLYLKKTEKLKEFDIEEYIKKASAELVFSYIKGLKNNSLSNKADLRESLYKANFMDKNHDKYSNTRPIDVDAELRTLKKADYKSTRALLTAFMREEDFVNGAINRRIENGDLLSVLKQLKKLYKEPIGEIYR
;
A
#
# COMPACT_ATOMS: atom_id res chain seq x y z
N MET A 1 12.32 -27.04 -15.85
CA MET A 1 12.39 -25.56 -15.69
C MET A 1 13.45 -25.29 -14.64
N SER A 2 14.24 -24.22 -14.79
CA SER A 2 15.11 -23.78 -13.70
C SER A 2 14.31 -22.90 -12.76
N TRP A 3 14.32 -23.24 -11.47
CA TRP A 3 13.56 -22.55 -10.43
C TRP A 3 14.34 -21.38 -9.83
N ILE A 4 13.61 -20.35 -9.39
CA ILE A 4 14.08 -19.32 -8.46
C ILE A 4 13.29 -19.53 -7.19
N TYR A 5 13.96 -19.75 -6.07
CA TYR A 5 13.32 -19.99 -4.79
C TYR A 5 14.17 -19.42 -3.66
N GLU A 6 13.73 -18.28 -3.13
CA GLU A 6 14.45 -17.52 -2.11
C GLU A 6 13.56 -17.36 -0.89
N LYS A 7 14.08 -17.78 0.26
CA LYS A 7 13.36 -17.89 1.54
C LYS A 7 14.35 -17.70 2.69
N ASN A 8 13.83 -17.45 3.89
CA ASN A 8 14.64 -17.50 5.10
C ASN A 8 15.00 -18.96 5.49
N ASP A 9 15.90 -19.10 6.46
CA ASP A 9 16.47 -20.40 6.86
C ASP A 9 15.41 -21.41 7.29
N ASP A 10 14.50 -21.00 8.17
CA ASP A 10 13.45 -21.85 8.74
C ASP A 10 12.21 -22.02 7.82
N ASN A 11 12.22 -21.39 6.64
CA ASN A 11 11.10 -21.41 5.69
C ASN A 11 9.78 -20.88 6.26
N THR A 12 9.83 -19.97 7.24
CA THR A 12 8.65 -19.21 7.69
C THR A 12 8.40 -17.98 6.83
N GLY A 13 9.40 -17.51 6.08
CA GLY A 13 9.35 -16.40 5.15
C GLY A 13 9.80 -16.81 3.74
N ARG A 14 9.03 -16.44 2.71
CA ARG A 14 9.37 -16.68 1.30
C ARG A 14 9.40 -15.36 0.54
N TYR A 15 10.57 -15.02 0.01
CA TYR A 15 10.82 -13.77 -0.70
C TYR A 15 10.51 -13.90 -2.19
N VAL A 16 10.97 -14.98 -2.82
CA VAL A 16 10.82 -15.20 -4.27
C VAL A 16 10.44 -16.64 -4.55
N LEU A 17 9.49 -16.85 -5.44
CA LEU A 17 9.23 -18.15 -6.08
C LEU A 17 8.90 -17.93 -7.55
N GLY A 18 9.61 -18.57 -8.47
CA GLY A 18 9.36 -18.42 -9.89
C GLY A 18 10.24 -19.30 -10.75
N THR A 19 10.25 -19.02 -12.04
CA THR A 19 11.09 -19.71 -13.03
C THR A 19 12.03 -18.73 -13.72
N VAL A 20 13.18 -19.24 -14.14
CA VAL A 20 14.14 -18.46 -14.93
C VAL A 20 13.64 -18.34 -16.37
N GLY A 21 13.63 -17.11 -16.90
CA GLY A 21 13.38 -16.82 -18.30
C GLY A 21 13.81 -15.40 -18.67
N GLU A 22 13.66 -15.03 -19.94
CA GLU A 22 14.12 -13.74 -20.44
C GLU A 22 13.10 -12.63 -20.19
N LYS A 23 11.81 -12.97 -20.23
CA LYS A 23 10.66 -12.05 -20.16
C LYS A 23 9.66 -12.51 -19.07
N PRO A 24 10.01 -12.36 -17.79
CA PRO A 24 9.14 -12.77 -16.69
C PRO A 24 7.94 -11.83 -16.49
N LEU A 25 6.78 -12.42 -16.17
CA LEU A 25 5.69 -11.69 -15.52
C LEU A 25 5.87 -11.78 -13.99
N ILE A 26 5.96 -10.64 -13.31
CA ILE A 26 5.91 -10.62 -11.85
C ILE A 26 4.45 -10.59 -11.40
N CYS A 27 4.02 -11.55 -10.59
CA CYS A 27 2.74 -11.50 -9.89
C CYS A 27 2.98 -11.11 -8.43
N ILE A 28 2.26 -10.10 -7.92
CA ILE A 28 2.36 -9.65 -6.53
C ILE A 28 1.06 -9.96 -5.78
N GLY A 29 1.13 -10.96 -4.90
CA GLY A 29 0.08 -11.30 -3.94
C GLY A 29 0.26 -10.61 -2.58
N VAL A 30 -0.56 -10.98 -1.59
CA VAL A 30 -0.41 -10.45 -0.22
C VAL A 30 0.73 -11.15 0.51
N ASN A 31 0.64 -12.47 0.63
CA ASN A 31 1.58 -13.27 1.39
C ASN A 31 1.72 -14.68 0.80
N PRO A 32 2.90 -15.32 0.96
CA PRO A 32 3.08 -16.72 0.63
C PRO A 32 2.15 -17.65 1.40
N SER A 33 1.77 -18.77 0.78
CA SER A 33 1.14 -19.93 1.44
C SER A 33 2.09 -21.13 1.37
N THR A 34 1.66 -22.28 0.84
CA THR A 34 2.41 -23.53 0.88
C THR A 34 3.33 -23.74 -0.33
N ALA A 35 3.04 -23.15 -1.49
CA ALA A 35 3.73 -23.49 -2.73
C ALA A 35 5.27 -23.39 -2.67
N GLU A 36 5.92 -24.30 -3.38
CA GLU A 36 7.37 -24.44 -3.52
C GLU A 36 7.70 -25.00 -4.91
N PRO A 37 8.99 -25.07 -5.30
CA PRO A 37 9.39 -25.70 -6.55
C PRO A 37 8.76 -27.09 -6.73
N ASP A 38 8.26 -27.34 -7.93
CA ASP A 38 7.60 -28.60 -8.33
C ASP A 38 6.28 -28.94 -7.60
N MET A 39 5.88 -28.15 -6.58
CA MET A 39 4.65 -28.31 -5.80
C MET A 39 3.86 -26.99 -5.75
N LEU A 40 3.29 -26.61 -6.89
CA LEU A 40 2.50 -25.39 -7.02
C LEU A 40 1.10 -25.55 -6.41
N ASP A 41 0.60 -24.48 -5.79
CA ASP A 41 -0.81 -24.38 -5.41
C ASP A 41 -1.66 -23.86 -6.58
N ASN A 42 -2.99 -23.96 -6.46
CA ASN A 42 -3.93 -23.51 -7.48
C ASN A 42 -3.76 -22.02 -7.87
N THR A 43 -3.23 -21.18 -6.96
CA THR A 43 -2.96 -19.77 -7.26
C THR A 43 -1.78 -19.66 -8.21
N LEU A 44 -0.68 -20.37 -7.95
CA LEU A 44 0.48 -20.36 -8.84
C LEU A 44 0.23 -21.09 -10.15
N GLU A 45 -0.58 -22.15 -10.18
CA GLU A 45 -1.07 -22.71 -11.44
C GLU A 45 -1.83 -21.67 -12.28
N SER A 46 -2.54 -20.76 -11.61
CA SER A 46 -3.20 -19.62 -12.26
C SER A 46 -2.21 -18.60 -12.79
N VAL A 47 -1.17 -18.30 -12.03
CA VAL A 47 -0.08 -17.41 -12.46
C VAL A 47 0.64 -17.98 -13.68
N VAL A 48 1.01 -19.27 -13.67
CA VAL A 48 1.67 -19.95 -14.79
C VAL A 48 0.83 -19.82 -16.06
N ARG A 49 -0.41 -20.32 -16.04
CA ARG A 49 -1.25 -20.38 -17.25
C ARG A 49 -1.59 -19.00 -17.82
N ILE A 50 -1.75 -17.98 -16.97
CA ILE A 50 -2.07 -16.61 -17.40
C ILE A 50 -0.82 -15.91 -17.93
N SER A 51 0.35 -16.15 -17.33
CA SER A 51 1.63 -15.63 -17.83
C SER A 51 1.89 -16.13 -19.25
N GLU A 52 1.77 -17.44 -19.48
CA GLU A 52 1.92 -18.05 -20.81
C GLU A 52 0.90 -17.49 -21.81
N ALA A 53 -0.38 -17.40 -21.43
CA ALA A 53 -1.45 -16.90 -22.29
C ALA A 53 -1.34 -15.41 -22.65
N ASN A 54 -0.50 -14.66 -21.94
CA ASN A 54 -0.17 -13.26 -22.20
C ASN A 54 1.23 -13.09 -22.82
N GLY A 55 1.90 -14.18 -23.21
CA GLY A 55 3.15 -14.14 -23.98
C GLY A 55 4.39 -13.84 -23.15
N PHE A 56 4.38 -14.24 -21.88
CA PHE A 56 5.56 -14.28 -21.01
C PHE A 56 6.15 -15.69 -21.03
N ASP A 57 7.48 -15.79 -20.97
CA ASP A 57 8.22 -17.07 -21.04
C ASP A 57 8.52 -17.66 -19.65
N SER A 58 8.30 -16.86 -18.61
CA SER A 58 8.58 -17.16 -17.21
C SER A 58 7.69 -16.32 -16.30
N TRP A 59 7.67 -16.66 -15.02
CA TRP A 59 6.88 -15.96 -14.02
C TRP A 59 7.63 -15.90 -12.69
N ILE A 60 7.34 -14.87 -11.90
CA ILE A 60 7.89 -14.69 -10.56
C ILE A 60 6.76 -14.25 -9.64
N MET A 61 6.51 -15.02 -8.58
CA MET A 61 5.61 -14.64 -7.50
C MET A 61 6.40 -13.92 -6.41
N LEU A 62 6.04 -12.66 -6.20
CA LEU A 62 6.46 -11.84 -5.07
C LEU A 62 5.25 -11.55 -4.18
N ASN A 63 5.48 -11.05 -2.98
CA ASN A 63 4.40 -10.78 -2.03
C ASN A 63 4.64 -9.45 -1.31
N VAL A 64 3.54 -8.78 -0.96
CA VAL A 64 3.57 -7.55 -0.16
C VAL A 64 4.24 -7.78 1.18
N TYR A 65 3.99 -8.94 1.81
CA TYR A 65 4.61 -9.35 3.05
C TYR A 65 5.03 -10.83 2.95
N PRO A 66 6.28 -11.21 3.27
CA PRO A 66 6.81 -12.51 2.87
C PRO A 66 6.52 -13.64 3.87
N GLN A 67 5.86 -13.38 5.00
CA GLN A 67 5.49 -14.42 5.95
C GLN A 67 4.60 -15.47 5.28
N ARG A 68 4.99 -16.74 5.37
CA ARG A 68 4.13 -17.86 4.96
C ARG A 68 2.97 -18.00 5.94
N ALA A 69 1.76 -17.88 5.41
CA ALA A 69 0.51 -18.11 6.13
C ALA A 69 -0.58 -18.55 5.14
N THR A 70 -1.25 -19.67 5.41
CA THR A 70 -2.33 -20.16 4.53
C THR A 70 -3.61 -19.36 4.77
N ASP A 71 -3.96 -19.10 6.03
CA ASP A 71 -5.02 -18.16 6.38
C ASP A 71 -4.41 -16.76 6.57
N PRO A 72 -4.90 -15.72 5.87
CA PRO A 72 -4.49 -14.34 6.14
C PRO A 72 -4.71 -13.88 7.58
N GLU A 73 -5.58 -14.54 8.35
CA GLU A 73 -5.76 -14.26 9.77
C GLU A 73 -4.57 -14.72 10.63
N ASP A 74 -3.73 -15.64 10.14
CA ASP A 74 -2.52 -16.11 10.82
C ASP A 74 -1.30 -15.20 10.54
N MET A 75 -1.47 -14.16 9.73
CA MET A 75 -0.43 -13.15 9.52
C MET A 75 -0.15 -12.39 10.82
N HIS A 76 1.11 -12.02 11.04
CA HIS A 76 1.54 -11.24 12.20
C HIS A 76 0.60 -10.04 12.45
N ASP A 77 0.28 -9.78 13.72
CA ASP A 77 -0.55 -8.62 14.07
C ASP A 77 0.19 -7.29 13.84
N LYS A 78 1.51 -7.33 13.99
CA LYS A 78 2.43 -6.22 13.74
C LYS A 78 3.45 -6.63 12.69
N ARG A 79 3.85 -5.67 11.87
CA ARG A 79 4.89 -5.88 10.88
C ARG A 79 6.22 -6.23 11.55
N ASP A 80 6.82 -7.33 11.12
CA ASP A 80 8.24 -7.59 11.32
C ASP A 80 9.06 -6.75 10.34
N ASN A 81 9.88 -5.83 10.87
CA ASN A 81 10.67 -4.90 10.05
C ASN A 81 11.87 -5.58 9.40
N GLU A 82 12.50 -6.55 10.05
CA GLU A 82 13.67 -7.26 9.48
C GLU A 82 13.21 -8.06 8.26
N LEU A 83 12.10 -8.78 8.42
CA LEU A 83 11.48 -9.55 7.36
C LEU A 83 11.06 -8.68 6.16
N VAL A 84 10.60 -7.45 6.41
CA VAL A 84 10.25 -6.48 5.35
C VAL A 84 11.47 -5.94 4.65
N CYS A 85 12.52 -5.57 5.40
CA CYS A 85 13.77 -5.12 4.80
C CYS A 85 14.34 -6.19 3.88
N GLU A 86 14.38 -7.45 4.32
CA GLU A 86 14.86 -8.56 3.49
C GLU A 86 13.98 -8.76 2.25
N ASN A 87 12.65 -8.76 2.40
CA ASN A 87 11.73 -8.85 1.26
C ASN A 87 12.00 -7.76 0.21
N LEU A 88 12.20 -6.51 0.64
CA LEU A 88 12.43 -5.39 -0.27
C LEU A 88 13.77 -5.52 -1.01
N LEU A 89 14.81 -6.07 -0.38
CA LEU A 89 16.09 -6.36 -1.05
C LEU A 89 15.90 -7.35 -2.19
N HIS A 90 15.16 -8.44 -1.96
CA HIS A 90 14.84 -9.42 -2.98
C HIS A 90 13.99 -8.83 -4.11
N ILE A 91 12.94 -8.06 -3.76
CA ILE A 91 12.08 -7.38 -4.73
C ILE A 91 12.90 -6.41 -5.60
N GLU A 92 13.76 -5.58 -5.00
CA GLU A 92 14.61 -4.64 -5.71
C GLU A 92 15.58 -5.35 -6.66
N ASN A 93 16.21 -6.45 -6.21
CA ASN A 93 17.11 -7.24 -7.04
C ASN A 93 16.41 -7.80 -8.29
N ILE A 94 15.17 -8.28 -8.16
CA ILE A 94 14.38 -8.76 -9.29
C ILE A 94 14.01 -7.62 -10.24
N MET A 95 13.50 -6.50 -9.72
CA MET A 95 13.02 -5.37 -10.54
C MET A 95 14.15 -4.66 -11.31
N LYS A 96 15.31 -4.50 -10.66
CA LYS A 96 16.49 -3.83 -11.23
C LYS A 96 16.97 -4.43 -12.55
N ASN A 97 16.84 -5.75 -12.72
CA ASN A 97 17.49 -6.47 -13.81
C ASN A 97 16.72 -6.46 -15.13
N LYS A 98 15.40 -6.20 -15.11
CA LYS A 98 14.53 -6.54 -16.25
C LYS A 98 13.45 -5.51 -16.61
N GLN A 99 13.25 -4.45 -15.81
CA GLN A 99 12.08 -3.55 -15.92
C GLN A 99 10.76 -4.32 -16.18
N PRO A 100 10.46 -5.34 -15.37
CA PRO A 100 9.46 -6.34 -15.70
C PRO A 100 8.03 -5.78 -15.66
N ALA A 101 7.12 -6.46 -16.36
CA ALA A 101 5.69 -6.26 -16.16
C ALA A 101 5.29 -6.80 -14.79
N ILE A 102 4.55 -6.00 -14.03
CA ILE A 102 4.06 -6.35 -12.69
C ILE A 102 2.54 -6.48 -12.74
N TRP A 103 2.05 -7.68 -12.47
CA TRP A 103 0.66 -7.98 -12.23
C TRP A 103 0.32 -7.84 -10.74
N ALA A 104 -0.46 -6.82 -10.41
CA ALA A 104 -1.08 -6.62 -9.11
C ALA A 104 -2.19 -7.66 -8.85
N ALA A 105 -2.11 -8.42 -7.75
CA ALA A 105 -3.00 -9.57 -7.52
C ALA A 105 -3.36 -9.83 -6.05
N TRP A 106 -3.30 -8.81 -5.18
CA TRP A 106 -3.48 -8.95 -3.74
C TRP A 106 -4.94 -9.02 -3.24
N GLY A 107 -5.95 -8.76 -4.08
CA GLY A 107 -7.35 -8.84 -3.65
C GLY A 107 -7.71 -7.91 -2.49
N THR A 108 -8.82 -8.21 -1.81
CA THR A 108 -9.24 -7.48 -0.61
C THR A 108 -8.40 -7.82 0.62
N VAL A 109 -7.58 -8.88 0.56
CA VAL A 109 -6.74 -9.35 1.67
C VAL A 109 -5.71 -8.29 2.10
N ILE A 110 -5.32 -7.39 1.20
CA ILE A 110 -4.48 -6.22 1.52
C ILE A 110 -5.04 -5.35 2.67
N THR A 111 -6.35 -5.43 2.95
CA THR A 111 -7.01 -4.67 4.03
C THR A 111 -6.97 -5.36 5.39
N LYS A 112 -6.48 -6.62 5.46
CA LYS A 112 -6.50 -7.44 6.68
C LYS A 112 -5.60 -6.91 7.78
N ARG A 113 -4.46 -6.33 7.41
CA ARG A 113 -3.52 -5.71 8.34
C ARG A 113 -3.15 -4.31 7.81
N PRO A 114 -3.25 -3.25 8.64
CA PRO A 114 -2.92 -1.88 8.22
C PRO A 114 -1.52 -1.73 7.61
N TYR A 115 -0.54 -2.48 8.12
CA TYR A 115 0.85 -2.38 7.67
C TYR A 115 1.07 -2.89 6.25
N LEU A 116 0.17 -3.71 5.67
CA LEU A 116 0.35 -4.27 4.34
C LEU A 116 0.35 -3.17 3.28
N LEU A 117 -0.49 -2.15 3.43
CA LEU A 117 -0.48 -1.03 2.50
C LEU A 117 0.82 -0.22 2.60
N ASN A 118 1.38 -0.08 3.80
CA ASN A 118 2.70 0.56 3.98
C ASN A 118 3.84 -0.27 3.38
N CYS A 119 3.77 -1.60 3.43
CA CYS A 119 4.72 -2.45 2.70
C CYS A 119 4.58 -2.25 1.17
N LEU A 120 3.35 -2.17 0.67
CA LEU A 120 3.10 -1.94 -0.76
C LEU A 120 3.64 -0.57 -1.22
N TYR A 121 3.58 0.48 -0.39
CA TYR A 121 4.17 1.78 -0.74
C TYR A 121 5.64 1.69 -1.13
N GLN A 122 6.43 0.90 -0.38
CA GLN A 122 7.85 0.72 -0.62
C GLN A 122 8.11 -0.08 -1.91
N ILE A 123 7.30 -1.12 -2.17
CA ILE A 123 7.36 -1.87 -3.43
C ILE A 123 7.04 -0.98 -4.63
N VAL A 124 6.02 -0.11 -4.50
CA VAL A 124 5.67 0.85 -5.56
C VAL A 124 6.79 1.84 -5.79
N ASP A 125 7.43 2.36 -4.74
CA ASP A 125 8.56 3.28 -4.88
C ASP A 125 9.78 2.61 -5.54
N ILE A 126 10.07 1.33 -5.23
CA ILE A 126 11.07 0.53 -5.96
C ILE A 126 10.67 0.38 -7.43
N SER A 127 9.41 0.03 -7.72
CA SER A 127 8.94 -0.17 -9.09
C SER A 127 9.09 1.09 -9.96
N LYS A 128 8.89 2.28 -9.38
CA LYS A 128 9.10 3.57 -10.04
C LYS A 128 10.56 3.84 -10.36
N LYS A 129 11.46 3.52 -9.41
CA LYS A 129 12.91 3.68 -9.59
C LYS A 129 13.41 2.94 -10.83
N TYR A 130 12.76 1.85 -11.19
CA TYR A 130 13.10 1.00 -12.33
C TYR A 130 12.07 1.01 -13.46
N ASP A 131 11.22 2.05 -13.54
CA ASP A 131 10.21 2.26 -14.60
C ASP A 131 9.35 1.02 -14.93
N CYS A 132 9.00 0.23 -13.91
CA CYS A 132 8.22 -0.98 -14.09
C CYS A 132 6.76 -0.65 -14.41
N LYS A 133 6.14 -1.45 -15.27
CA LYS A 133 4.74 -1.27 -15.69
C LYS A 133 3.80 -2.14 -14.88
N TRP A 134 2.71 -1.55 -14.40
CA TRP A 134 1.71 -2.23 -13.60
C TRP A 134 0.49 -2.66 -14.42
N TYR A 135 0.01 -3.86 -14.13
CA TYR A 135 -1.12 -4.51 -14.76
C TYR A 135 -2.03 -5.15 -13.73
N ASN A 136 -3.28 -5.38 -14.11
CA ASN A 136 -4.19 -6.28 -13.41
C ASN A 136 -4.85 -7.24 -14.41
N ALA A 137 -5.42 -8.32 -13.89
CA ALA A 137 -6.27 -9.23 -14.63
C ALA A 137 -7.63 -9.31 -13.95
N GLY A 138 -8.70 -9.46 -14.73
CA GLY A 138 -10.07 -9.49 -14.22
C GLY A 138 -10.59 -8.14 -13.72
N GLN A 139 -11.77 -8.17 -13.12
CA GLN A 139 -12.43 -6.98 -12.61
C GLN A 139 -11.87 -6.57 -11.25
N VAL A 140 -11.47 -5.30 -11.12
CA VAL A 140 -11.14 -4.70 -9.82
C VAL A 140 -12.39 -4.58 -8.94
N SER A 141 -12.24 -4.69 -7.63
CA SER A 141 -13.35 -4.50 -6.69
C SER A 141 -13.92 -3.06 -6.75
N LYS A 142 -15.07 -2.83 -6.09
CA LYS A 142 -15.64 -1.46 -5.94
C LYS A 142 -14.67 -0.45 -5.31
N LEU A 143 -13.76 -0.93 -4.46
CA LEU A 143 -12.73 -0.11 -3.81
C LEU A 143 -11.41 -0.08 -4.60
N GLY A 144 -11.38 -0.64 -5.81
CA GLY A 144 -10.22 -0.63 -6.70
C GLY A 144 -9.21 -1.75 -6.46
N HIS A 145 -9.41 -2.64 -5.47
CA HIS A 145 -8.49 -3.77 -5.27
C HIS A 145 -8.42 -4.69 -6.50
N PRO A 146 -7.19 -5.05 -6.96
CA PRO A 146 -7.00 -5.95 -8.09
C PRO A 146 -7.45 -7.38 -7.76
N HIS A 147 -7.86 -8.12 -8.77
CA HIS A 147 -8.41 -9.46 -8.60
C HIS A 147 -7.31 -10.49 -8.25
N HIS A 148 -7.63 -11.44 -7.38
CA HIS A 148 -6.72 -12.53 -7.01
C HIS A 148 -6.64 -13.60 -8.12
N PRO A 149 -5.48 -14.24 -8.39
CA PRO A 149 -5.31 -15.10 -9.57
C PRO A 149 -6.21 -16.34 -9.60
N LEU A 150 -6.50 -16.92 -8.43
CA LEU A 150 -7.11 -18.26 -8.27
C LEU A 150 -8.33 -18.54 -9.15
N TYR A 151 -9.22 -17.55 -9.34
CA TYR A 151 -10.48 -17.73 -10.05
C TYR A 151 -10.53 -17.10 -11.45
N LEU A 152 -9.39 -16.66 -11.98
CA LEU A 152 -9.31 -16.09 -13.31
C LEU A 152 -9.25 -17.17 -14.39
N LYS A 153 -9.95 -16.92 -15.49
CA LYS A 153 -9.88 -17.77 -16.68
C LYS A 153 -8.50 -17.65 -17.32
N LYS A 154 -8.00 -18.73 -17.93
CA LYS A 154 -6.73 -18.73 -18.67
C LYS A 154 -6.66 -17.64 -19.74
N THR A 155 -7.79 -17.31 -20.36
CA THR A 155 -7.89 -16.31 -21.44
C THR A 155 -7.93 -14.87 -20.94
N GLU A 156 -7.89 -14.65 -19.62
CA GLU A 156 -7.90 -13.29 -19.06
C GLU A 156 -6.65 -12.54 -19.52
N LYS A 157 -6.87 -11.32 -20.01
CA LYS A 157 -5.80 -10.46 -20.51
C LYS A 157 -5.37 -9.48 -19.45
N LEU A 158 -4.06 -9.25 -19.37
CA LEU A 158 -3.50 -8.17 -18.57
C LEU A 158 -3.95 -6.82 -19.15
N LYS A 159 -4.39 -5.93 -18.27
CA LYS A 159 -4.78 -4.55 -18.57
C LYS A 159 -3.94 -3.63 -17.72
N GLU A 160 -3.61 -2.45 -18.25
CA GLU A 160 -2.84 -1.46 -17.49
C GLU A 160 -3.56 -1.13 -16.18
N PHE A 161 -2.78 -1.07 -15.11
CA PHE A 161 -3.26 -0.79 -13.77
C PHE A 161 -2.61 0.48 -13.25
N ASP A 162 -3.43 1.50 -13.01
CA ASP A 162 -2.98 2.75 -12.42
C ASP A 162 -2.70 2.54 -10.92
N ILE A 163 -1.46 2.14 -10.64
CA ILE A 163 -0.99 1.89 -9.28
C ILE A 163 -0.99 3.16 -8.43
N GLU A 164 -0.77 4.33 -9.02
CA GLU A 164 -0.73 5.60 -8.28
C GLU A 164 -2.12 5.98 -7.79
N GLU A 165 -3.12 5.90 -8.68
CA GLU A 165 -4.50 6.16 -8.32
C GLU A 165 -5.04 5.11 -7.33
N TYR A 166 -4.62 3.85 -7.47
CA TYR A 166 -4.91 2.81 -6.48
C TYR A 166 -4.33 3.15 -5.11
N ILE A 167 -3.03 3.46 -5.03
CA ILE A 167 -2.35 3.81 -3.79
C ILE A 167 -3.02 5.02 -3.14
N LYS A 168 -3.33 6.07 -3.91
CA LYS A 168 -4.03 7.24 -3.40
C LYS A 168 -5.38 6.90 -2.77
N LYS A 169 -6.24 6.15 -3.46
CA LYS A 169 -7.55 5.74 -2.97
C LYS A 169 -7.46 4.82 -1.76
N ALA A 170 -6.63 3.79 -1.82
CA ALA A 170 -6.45 2.82 -0.74
C ALA A 170 -5.91 3.51 0.52
N SER A 171 -4.99 4.46 0.36
CA SER A 171 -4.42 5.23 1.48
C SER A 171 -5.47 6.12 2.15
N ALA A 172 -6.35 6.75 1.36
CA ALA A 172 -7.46 7.52 1.91
C ALA A 172 -8.40 6.65 2.76
N GLU A 173 -8.77 5.47 2.28
CA GLU A 173 -9.59 4.52 3.04
C GLU A 173 -8.87 4.02 4.31
N LEU A 174 -7.57 3.74 4.24
CA LEU A 174 -6.76 3.38 5.42
C LEU A 174 -6.75 4.51 6.46
N VAL A 175 -6.49 5.75 6.04
CA VAL A 175 -6.54 6.93 6.93
C VAL A 175 -7.90 7.05 7.62
N PHE A 176 -8.99 6.89 6.86
CA PHE A 176 -10.33 6.98 7.40
C PHE A 176 -10.74 5.78 8.26
N SER A 177 -10.06 4.65 8.14
CA SER A 177 -10.24 3.51 9.04
C SER A 177 -9.74 3.83 10.46
N TYR A 178 -8.68 4.62 10.59
CA TYR A 178 -8.13 5.04 11.89
C TYR A 178 -9.09 5.91 12.70
N ILE A 179 -10.08 6.56 12.07
CA ILE A 179 -11.15 7.29 12.77
C ILE A 179 -11.84 6.39 13.81
N LYS A 180 -12.00 5.09 13.54
CA LYS A 180 -12.59 4.15 14.52
C LYS A 180 -11.65 3.92 15.70
N GLY A 181 -10.35 3.73 15.47
CA GLY A 181 -9.35 3.52 16.53
C GLY A 181 -9.11 4.76 17.40
N LEU A 182 -9.11 5.94 16.78
CA LEU A 182 -8.98 7.23 17.46
C LEU A 182 -10.14 7.53 18.42
N LYS A 183 -11.35 6.99 18.19
CA LYS A 183 -12.45 7.09 19.17
C LYS A 183 -12.12 6.42 20.51
N ASN A 184 -11.19 5.47 20.49
CA ASN A 184 -10.77 4.70 21.65
C ASN A 184 -9.35 5.08 22.11
N ASN A 185 -8.81 6.22 21.66
CA ASN A 185 -7.44 6.69 21.94
C ASN A 185 -6.33 5.66 21.66
N SER A 186 -6.56 4.74 20.70
CA SER A 186 -5.64 3.67 20.36
C SER A 186 -5.20 3.82 18.91
N LEU A 187 -4.09 4.53 18.67
CA LEU A 187 -3.41 4.54 17.37
C LEU A 187 -2.12 3.72 17.49
N SER A 188 -2.11 2.53 16.90
CA SER A 188 -1.05 1.53 17.11
C SER A 188 0.26 1.83 16.39
N ASN A 189 0.26 2.58 15.28
CA ASN A 189 1.48 2.97 14.55
C ASN A 189 1.33 4.35 13.88
N LYS A 190 2.02 5.36 14.41
CA LYS A 190 1.95 6.77 13.93
C LYS A 190 2.72 7.00 12.63
N ALA A 191 3.83 6.29 12.42
CA ALA A 191 4.64 6.42 11.21
C ALA A 191 3.84 6.01 9.97
N ASP A 192 3.13 4.89 10.09
CA ASP A 192 2.22 4.37 9.07
C ASP A 192 1.08 5.36 8.74
N LEU A 193 0.53 6.06 9.75
CA LEU A 193 -0.47 7.10 9.53
C LEU A 193 0.12 8.24 8.68
N ARG A 194 1.29 8.76 9.05
CA ARG A 194 1.91 9.88 8.34
C ARG A 194 2.18 9.54 6.87
N GLU A 195 2.74 8.35 6.62
CA GLU A 195 2.99 7.89 5.25
C GLU A 195 1.68 7.75 4.46
N SER A 196 0.65 7.16 5.06
CA SER A 196 -0.68 7.03 4.45
C SER A 196 -1.30 8.39 4.11
N LEU A 197 -1.11 9.41 4.96
CA LEU A 197 -1.58 10.77 4.69
C LEU A 197 -0.90 11.40 3.47
N TYR A 198 0.40 11.18 3.29
CA TYR A 198 1.10 11.63 2.08
C TYR A 198 0.62 10.89 0.84
N LYS A 199 0.52 9.56 0.92
CA LYS A 199 0.11 8.72 -0.22
C LYS A 199 -1.34 8.99 -0.62
N ALA A 200 -2.21 9.34 0.33
CA ALA A 200 -3.58 9.81 0.08
C ALA A 200 -3.69 11.24 -0.49
N ASN A 201 -2.56 11.97 -0.60
CA ASN A 201 -2.54 13.40 -0.92
C ASN A 201 -3.32 14.25 0.09
N PHE A 202 -3.32 13.88 1.37
CA PHE A 202 -3.88 14.66 2.47
C PHE A 202 -2.85 15.59 3.11
N MET A 203 -1.56 15.37 2.85
CA MET A 203 -0.45 16.23 3.24
C MET A 203 0.46 16.54 2.04
N ASP A 204 1.09 17.71 2.03
CA ASP A 204 1.97 18.13 0.94
C ASP A 204 3.42 17.68 1.15
N LYS A 205 4.03 16.91 0.24
CA LYS A 205 5.41 16.37 0.45
C LYS A 205 6.52 17.44 0.54
N ASN A 206 6.31 18.64 -0.01
CA ASN A 206 7.31 19.70 -0.10
C ASN A 206 7.19 20.68 1.08
N HIS A 207 7.43 20.19 2.29
CA HIS A 207 7.29 21.00 3.51
C HIS A 207 8.37 22.09 3.66
N ASP A 208 9.53 21.93 3.03
CA ASP A 208 10.62 22.93 3.11
C ASP A 208 10.33 24.21 2.32
N LYS A 209 9.43 24.16 1.33
CA LYS A 209 9.02 25.36 0.56
C LYS A 209 8.12 26.32 1.35
N TYR A 210 7.59 25.88 2.49
CA TYR A 210 6.70 26.66 3.36
C TYR A 210 7.43 27.25 4.58
N SER A 211 8.76 27.20 4.60
CA SER A 211 9.61 27.95 5.54
C SER A 211 9.31 29.47 5.56
N ASN A 212 8.67 29.99 4.50
CA ASN A 212 8.25 31.40 4.38
C ASN A 212 6.75 31.68 4.63
N THR A 213 5.93 30.69 4.97
CA THR A 213 4.53 30.93 5.37
C THR A 213 4.41 31.11 6.87
N ARG A 214 3.63 32.10 7.32
CA ARG A 214 3.35 32.33 8.75
C ARG A 214 2.96 31.01 9.43
N PRO A 215 3.43 30.76 10.67
CA PRO A 215 2.97 29.61 11.45
C PRO A 215 1.45 29.61 11.51
N ILE A 216 0.82 28.48 11.16
CA ILE A 216 -0.62 28.31 11.33
C ILE A 216 -0.91 28.33 12.83
N ASP A 217 -1.82 29.21 13.26
CA ASP A 217 -2.38 29.14 14.62
C ASP A 217 -3.37 27.98 14.65
N VAL A 218 -2.84 26.81 15.04
CA VAL A 218 -3.59 25.56 15.09
C VAL A 218 -4.88 25.69 15.92
N ASP A 219 -4.81 26.38 17.06
CA ASP A 219 -5.93 26.47 17.98
C ASP A 219 -7.00 27.48 17.49
N ALA A 220 -6.60 28.49 16.69
CA ALA A 220 -7.54 29.34 15.97
C ALA A 220 -8.24 28.58 14.83
N GLU A 221 -7.50 27.82 14.01
CA GLU A 221 -8.06 27.03 12.91
C GLU A 221 -9.00 25.91 13.41
N LEU A 222 -8.68 25.29 14.54
CA LEU A 222 -9.55 24.30 15.17
C LEU A 222 -10.92 24.87 15.55
N ARG A 223 -10.99 26.14 15.96
CA ARG A 223 -12.25 26.82 16.31
C ARG A 223 -13.17 27.02 15.09
N THR A 224 -12.61 27.09 13.88
CA THR A 224 -13.36 27.32 12.63
C THR A 224 -13.50 26.05 11.78
N LEU A 225 -12.96 24.91 12.21
CA LEU A 225 -12.87 23.65 11.46
C LEU A 225 -14.18 23.20 10.77
N LYS A 226 -15.34 23.38 11.41
CA LYS A 226 -16.64 23.00 10.83
C LYS A 226 -16.96 23.72 9.51
N LYS A 227 -16.38 24.91 9.30
CA LYS A 227 -16.52 25.75 8.10
C LYS A 227 -15.29 25.65 7.18
N ALA A 228 -14.24 24.94 7.59
CA ALA A 228 -13.02 24.82 6.81
C ALA A 228 -13.27 24.01 5.54
N ASP A 229 -12.65 24.46 4.44
CA ASP A 229 -12.63 23.77 3.16
C ASP A 229 -11.57 22.66 3.12
N TYR A 230 -11.49 21.93 2.00
CA TYR A 230 -10.56 20.81 1.85
C TYR A 230 -9.10 21.26 1.98
N LYS A 231 -8.74 22.41 1.42
CA LYS A 231 -7.37 22.95 1.46
C LYS A 231 -6.95 23.31 2.87
N SER A 232 -7.79 24.04 3.61
CA SER A 232 -7.52 24.48 4.97
C SER A 232 -7.49 23.31 5.94
N THR A 233 -8.38 22.31 5.75
CA THR A 233 -8.37 21.07 6.54
C THR A 233 -7.06 20.28 6.35
N ARG A 234 -6.55 20.18 5.12
CA ARG A 234 -5.25 19.55 4.83
C ARG A 234 -4.07 20.32 5.41
N ALA A 235 -4.11 21.65 5.35
CA ALA A 235 -3.09 22.51 5.93
C ALA A 235 -3.02 22.34 7.46
N LEU A 236 -4.16 22.26 8.13
CA LEU A 236 -4.25 22.00 9.56
C LEU A 236 -3.69 20.61 9.93
N LEU A 237 -4.05 19.57 9.16
CA LEU A 237 -3.51 18.23 9.35
C LEU A 237 -1.99 18.17 9.16
N THR A 238 -1.48 18.91 8.18
CA THR A 238 -0.04 19.10 7.96
C THR A 238 0.63 19.78 9.15
N ALA A 239 0.00 20.82 9.72
CA ALA A 239 0.50 21.51 10.91
C ALA A 239 0.59 20.58 12.13
N PHE A 240 -0.37 19.67 12.32
CA PHE A 240 -0.33 18.70 13.45
C PHE A 240 0.87 17.77 13.35
N MET A 241 1.11 17.21 12.17
CA MET A 241 2.23 16.31 11.96
C MET A 241 3.57 17.03 12.06
N ARG A 242 3.61 18.31 11.64
CA ARG A 242 4.79 19.16 11.83
C ARG A 242 5.03 19.46 13.32
N GLU A 243 3.99 19.69 14.12
CA GLU A 243 4.14 19.95 15.56
C GLU A 243 4.90 18.82 16.27
N GLU A 244 4.67 17.56 15.88
CA GLU A 244 5.41 16.39 16.39
C GLU A 244 6.92 16.44 16.09
N ASP A 245 7.31 16.99 14.94
CA ASP A 245 8.72 17.10 14.54
C ASP A 245 9.50 18.12 15.41
N PHE A 246 8.79 19.11 15.98
CA PHE A 246 9.39 20.13 16.86
C PHE A 246 9.16 19.85 18.35
N VAL A 247 8.05 19.21 18.70
CA VAL A 247 7.65 18.96 20.07
C VAL A 247 7.22 17.50 20.19
N ASN A 248 8.10 16.68 20.76
CA ASN A 248 7.84 15.27 20.98
C ASN A 248 6.52 15.05 21.75
N GLY A 249 5.66 14.17 21.25
CA GLY A 249 4.36 13.87 21.85
C GLY A 249 3.26 14.89 21.57
N ALA A 250 3.49 15.90 20.73
CA ALA A 250 2.43 16.81 20.28
C ALA A 250 1.26 16.08 19.64
N ILE A 251 1.52 15.10 18.77
CA ILE A 251 0.45 14.34 18.11
C ILE A 251 -0.37 13.53 19.13
N ASN A 252 0.25 13.05 20.21
CA ASN A 252 -0.46 12.36 21.28
C ASN A 252 -1.44 13.30 21.97
N ARG A 253 -1.00 14.52 22.31
CA ARG A 253 -1.89 15.54 22.89
C ARG A 253 -3.06 15.86 21.96
N ARG A 254 -2.81 15.99 20.65
CA ARG A 254 -3.86 16.21 19.64
C ARG A 254 -4.81 15.02 19.50
N ILE A 255 -4.34 13.79 19.73
CA ILE A 255 -5.18 12.59 19.77
C ILE A 255 -6.04 12.60 21.03
N GLU A 256 -5.43 12.80 22.20
CA GLU A 256 -6.08 12.82 23.52
C GLU A 256 -7.16 13.92 23.61
N ASN A 257 -6.89 15.10 23.04
CA ASN A 257 -7.85 16.20 22.96
C ASN A 257 -8.98 15.97 21.94
N GLY A 258 -8.87 14.95 21.08
CA GLY A 258 -9.83 14.70 19.99
C GLY A 258 -9.68 15.62 18.79
N ASP A 259 -8.59 16.40 18.71
CA ASP A 259 -8.30 17.33 17.62
C ASP A 259 -8.09 16.56 16.31
N LEU A 260 -7.21 15.54 16.32
CA LEU A 260 -6.92 14.73 15.13
C LEU A 260 -8.18 14.03 14.61
N LEU A 261 -8.99 13.50 15.52
CA LEU A 261 -10.27 12.87 15.19
C LEU A 261 -11.22 13.85 14.50
N SER A 262 -11.29 15.09 14.99
CA SER A 262 -12.16 16.13 14.43
C SER A 262 -11.71 16.53 13.03
N VAL A 263 -10.40 16.72 12.83
CA VAL A 263 -9.82 17.06 11.52
C VAL A 263 -10.05 15.93 10.51
N LEU A 264 -9.79 14.67 10.87
CA LEU A 264 -10.01 13.54 9.97
C LEU A 264 -11.49 13.32 9.63
N LYS A 265 -12.43 13.61 10.54
CA LYS A 265 -13.87 13.57 10.25
C LYS A 265 -14.27 14.65 9.23
N GLN A 266 -13.78 15.88 9.41
CA GLN A 266 -14.04 16.97 8.46
C GLN A 266 -13.43 16.64 7.09
N LEU A 267 -12.19 16.14 7.07
CA LEU A 267 -11.52 15.72 5.84
C LEU A 267 -12.30 14.61 5.12
N LYS A 268 -12.79 13.61 5.85
CA LYS A 268 -13.61 12.52 5.28
C LYS A 268 -14.90 13.03 4.67
N LYS A 269 -15.56 13.99 5.32
CA LYS A 269 -16.77 14.62 4.80
C LYS A 269 -16.46 15.30 3.46
N LEU A 270 -15.46 16.18 3.44
CA LEU A 270 -15.06 16.96 2.25
C LEU A 270 -14.52 16.08 1.11
N TYR A 271 -13.87 14.96 1.42
CA TYR A 271 -13.37 14.00 0.42
C TYR A 271 -14.49 13.22 -0.27
N LYS A 272 -15.61 12.98 0.43
CA LYS A 272 -16.77 12.23 -0.09
C LYS A 272 -17.86 13.10 -0.69
N GLU A 273 -17.81 14.41 -0.45
CA GLU A 273 -18.66 15.34 -1.19
C GLU A 273 -18.32 15.23 -2.68
N PRO A 274 -19.31 15.15 -3.58
CA PRO A 274 -19.03 15.25 -5.00
C PRO A 274 -18.31 16.58 -5.21
N ILE A 275 -17.03 16.53 -5.53
CA ILE A 275 -16.29 17.72 -5.93
C ILE A 275 -16.98 18.17 -7.22
N GLY A 276 -17.85 19.18 -7.11
CA GLY A 276 -18.30 19.92 -8.27
C GLY A 276 -17.04 20.41 -9.00
N GLU A 277 -16.86 19.90 -10.21
CA GLU A 277 -16.15 20.49 -11.36
C GLU A 277 -15.28 21.74 -11.10
N ILE A 278 -14.19 21.68 -10.30
CA ILE A 278 -13.27 22.83 -10.22
C ILE A 278 -11.78 22.47 -10.32
N TYR A 279 -11.38 21.19 -10.21
CA TYR A 279 -9.95 20.85 -10.36
C TYR A 279 -9.73 19.49 -11.06
N ARG A 280 -10.24 19.35 -12.28
CA ARG A 280 -9.70 18.41 -13.28
C ARG A 280 -8.90 19.18 -14.31
#